data_AF-A0A3C0BC65-F1
#
_entry.id   AF-A0A3C0BC65-F1
#
_cell.length_a   1.000
_cell.length_b   1.000
_cell.length_c   1.000
_cell.angle_alpha   90.00
_cell.angle_beta   90.00
_cell.angle_gamma   90.00
#
_symmetry.space_group_name_H-M   'P 1'
#
loop_
_entity.id
_entity.type
_entity.pdbx_description
1 polymer ?
#
loop_
_entity_poly.entity_id
_entity_poly.type
_entity_poly.pdbx_seq_one_letter_code
_entity_poly.pdbx_strand_id
1 'polypeptide(L)'
;IAIANALIDLLEKLNVRSLITTHYSGLQTHCRKLRVKGLSFPRNSEPITVANINRYMDYSLMEHSHDEVPREALQIAQILDIDSELIRRAKHYADQNEKNIVEFL
;
A
#
# COMPACT_ATOMS: atom_id res chain seq x y z
N ILE A 1 6.86 -14.72 0.07
CA ILE A 1 6.28 -14.55 1.42
C ILE A 1 6.78 -15.57 2.45
N ALA A 2 6.93 -16.86 2.11
CA ALA A 2 7.25 -17.92 3.08
C ALA A 2 8.54 -17.67 3.90
N ILE A 3 9.65 -17.35 3.24
CA ILE A 3 10.92 -17.03 3.93
C ILE A 3 10.77 -15.82 4.85
N ALA A 4 10.04 -14.78 4.42
CA ALA A 4 9.80 -13.60 5.23
C ALA A 4 8.99 -13.93 6.51
N ASN A 5 7.94 -14.75 6.39
CA ASN A 5 7.17 -15.20 7.56
C ASN A 5 8.03 -16.06 8.51
N ALA A 6 8.85 -16.98 7.98
CA ALA A 6 9.75 -17.80 8.79
C ALA A 6 10.78 -16.95 9.56
N LEU A 7 11.30 -15.90 8.92
CA LEU A 7 12.19 -14.95 9.59
C LEU A 7 11.46 -14.17 10.69
N ILE A 8 10.25 -13.68 10.42
CA ILE A 8 9.45 -12.95 11.42
C ILE A 8 9.16 -13.83 12.64
N ASP A 9 8.75 -15.08 12.41
CA ASP A 9 8.50 -16.07 13.47
C ASP A 9 9.77 -16.34 14.30
N LEU A 10 10.94 -16.43 13.66
CA LEU A 10 12.21 -16.60 14.38
C LEU A 10 12.56 -15.37 15.24
N LEU A 11 12.39 -14.16 14.71
CA LEU A 11 12.66 -12.91 15.43
C LEU A 11 11.73 -12.77 16.65
N GLU A 12 10.46 -13.15 16.49
CA GLU A 12 9.46 -13.17 17.57
C GLU A 12 9.86 -14.16 18.68
N LYS A 13 10.19 -15.40 18.31
CA LYS A 13 10.65 -16.44 19.26
C LYS A 13 11.89 -16.04 20.06
N LEU A 14 12.80 -15.30 19.42
CA LEU A 14 14.03 -14.81 20.05
C LEU A 14 13.83 -13.49 20.81
N ASN A 15 12.62 -12.95 20.89
CA ASN A 15 12.28 -11.67 21.52
C ASN A 15 13.13 -10.49 21.00
N VAL A 16 13.41 -10.48 19.69
CA VAL A 16 14.21 -9.43 19.06
C VAL A 16 13.33 -8.21 18.75
N ARG A 17 13.77 -7.02 19.15
CA ARG A 17 13.15 -5.76 18.72
C ARG A 17 13.62 -5.43 17.30
N SER A 18 12.75 -5.62 16.31
CA SER A 18 13.05 -5.40 14.90
C SER A 18 12.09 -4.41 14.24
N LEU A 19 12.60 -3.68 13.22
CA LEU A 19 11.79 -2.93 12.26
C LEU A 19 11.95 -3.59 10.89
N ILE A 20 10.83 -3.93 10.25
CA ILE A 20 10.83 -4.62 8.96
C ILE A 20 10.09 -3.75 7.96
N THR A 21 10.75 -3.41 6.87
CA THR A 21 10.14 -2.72 5.72
C THR A 21 9.99 -3.71 4.57
N THR A 22 8.79 -3.85 4.02
CA THR A 22 8.56 -4.77 2.90
C THR A 22 7.45 -4.29 1.99
N HIS A 23 7.47 -4.74 0.74
CA HIS A 23 6.37 -4.62 -0.21
C HIS A 23 5.52 -5.89 -0.29
N TYR A 24 5.84 -6.94 0.49
CA TYR A 24 5.03 -8.15 0.53
C TYR A 24 3.75 -7.92 1.34
N SER A 25 2.61 -8.10 0.69
CA SER A 25 1.31 -8.25 1.37
C SER A 25 1.17 -9.67 1.95
N GLY A 26 0.27 -9.83 2.94
CA GLY A 26 -0.06 -11.14 3.51
C GLY A 26 0.96 -11.71 4.50
N LEU A 27 1.80 -10.87 5.10
CA LEU A 27 2.64 -11.31 6.22
C LEU A 27 1.77 -11.67 7.43
N GLN A 28 1.97 -12.88 7.95
CA GLN A 28 1.29 -13.39 9.14
C GLN A 28 2.14 -13.06 10.35
N THR A 29 1.68 -12.09 11.16
CA THR A 29 2.44 -11.60 12.31
C THR A 29 1.51 -10.88 13.27
N HIS A 30 1.78 -11.00 14.56
CA HIS A 30 1.10 -10.29 15.64
C HIS A 30 1.70 -8.89 15.89
N CYS A 31 2.63 -8.44 15.04
CA CYS A 31 3.30 -7.16 15.22
C CYS A 31 2.42 -5.98 14.80
N ARG A 32 2.81 -4.79 15.27
CA ARG A 32 2.23 -3.52 14.86
C ARG A 32 2.52 -3.27 13.37
N LYS A 33 1.47 -3.21 12.54
CA LYS A 33 1.58 -3.02 11.09
C LYS A 33 1.35 -1.56 10.72
N LEU A 34 2.38 -0.94 10.15
CA LEU A 34 2.32 0.44 9.67
C LEU A 34 2.39 0.48 8.15
N ARG A 35 1.63 1.38 7.53
CA ARG A 35 1.77 1.76 6.13
C ARG A 35 2.20 3.22 6.01
N VAL A 36 2.88 3.53 4.91
CA VAL A 36 3.19 4.91 4.53
C VAL A 36 1.98 5.49 3.80
N LYS A 37 1.51 6.67 4.22
CA LYS A 37 0.48 7.40 3.49
C LYS A 37 1.00 7.87 2.14
N GLY A 38 0.17 7.67 1.11
CA GLY A 38 0.46 8.07 -0.26
C GLY A 38 0.18 9.56 -0.49
N LEU A 39 -0.68 9.84 -1.47
CA LEU A 39 -1.06 11.20 -1.83
C LEU A 39 -2.03 11.81 -0.80
N SER A 40 -1.83 13.07 -0.48
CA SER A 40 -2.75 13.91 0.29
C SER A 40 -3.29 15.03 -0.59
N PHE A 41 -4.61 15.24 -0.55
CA PHE A 41 -5.31 16.25 -1.35
C PHE A 41 -5.88 17.35 -0.42
N PRO A 42 -5.13 18.42 -0.16
CA PRO A 42 -5.66 19.59 0.55
C PRO A 42 -6.86 20.17 -0.22
N ARG A 43 -7.89 20.64 0.49
CA ARG A 43 -9.14 21.15 -0.14
C ARG A 43 -8.93 22.32 -1.13
N ASN A 44 -7.79 23.01 -1.08
CA ASN A 44 -7.45 24.17 -1.91
C ASN A 44 -6.12 23.99 -2.67
N SER A 45 -5.72 22.76 -2.98
CA SER A 45 -4.48 22.50 -3.72
C SER A 45 -4.60 22.87 -5.19
N GLU A 46 -3.50 23.35 -5.77
CA GLU A 46 -3.33 23.42 -7.22
C GLU A 46 -3.52 22.02 -7.85
N PRO A 47 -3.90 21.93 -9.15
CA PRO A 47 -3.94 20.66 -9.85
C PRO A 47 -2.62 19.90 -9.70
N ILE A 48 -2.70 18.62 -9.32
CA ILE A 48 -1.51 17.77 -9.23
C ILE A 48 -1.07 17.40 -10.63
N THR A 49 0.22 17.59 -10.91
CA THR A 49 0.91 17.32 -12.16
C THR A 49 2.16 16.50 -11.87
N VAL A 50 2.76 15.92 -12.92
CA VAL A 50 4.06 15.24 -12.83
C VAL A 50 5.11 16.11 -12.14
N ALA A 51 5.10 17.43 -12.40
CA ALA A 51 6.09 18.36 -11.89
C ALA A 51 5.94 18.66 -10.39
N ASN A 52 4.72 18.56 -9.83
CA ASN A 52 4.44 18.96 -8.45
C ASN A 52 4.00 17.81 -7.53
N ILE A 53 3.82 16.58 -8.05
CA ILE A 53 3.32 15.42 -7.29
C ILE A 53 4.08 15.16 -5.99
N ASN A 54 5.40 15.34 -5.98
CA ASN A 54 6.24 15.15 -4.79
C ASN A 54 5.87 16.07 -3.62
N ARG A 55 5.24 17.24 -3.87
CA ARG A 55 4.76 18.16 -2.82
C ARG A 55 3.51 17.65 -2.11
N TYR A 56 2.82 16.68 -2.69
CA TYR A 56 1.55 16.13 -2.20
C TYR A 56 1.70 14.73 -1.60
N MET A 57 2.93 14.19 -1.56
CA MET A 57 3.22 12.94 -0.87
C MET A 57 3.27 13.18 0.64
N ASP A 58 2.42 12.50 1.40
CA ASP A 58 2.27 12.69 2.84
C ASP A 58 3.43 12.06 3.63
N TYR A 59 3.86 10.86 3.23
CA TYR A 59 4.96 10.09 3.83
C TYR A 59 4.82 9.77 5.33
N SER A 60 3.75 10.18 6.02
CA SER A 60 3.54 9.79 7.41
C SER A 60 3.17 8.30 7.53
N LEU A 61 3.48 7.73 8.69
CA LEU A 61 3.10 6.36 9.02
C LEU A 61 1.71 6.34 9.65
N MET A 62 0.88 5.42 9.20
CA MET A 62 -0.42 5.14 9.81
C MET A 62 -0.60 3.64 10.05
N GLU A 63 -1.42 3.28 11.03
CA GLU A 63 -1.80 1.89 11.24
C GLU A 63 -2.48 1.33 9.99
N HIS A 64 -2.12 0.11 9.64
CA HIS A 64 -2.74 -0.60 8.52
C HIS A 64 -3.83 -1.52 9.06
N SER A 65 -5.10 -1.14 8.85
CA SER A 65 -6.23 -2.07 8.96
C SER A 65 -6.18 -3.06 7.79
N HIS A 66 -6.55 -4.32 8.02
CA HIS A 66 -6.38 -5.39 7.04
C HIS A 66 -7.30 -5.26 5.81
N ASP A 67 -8.25 -4.31 5.83
CA ASP A 67 -9.39 -4.30 4.92
C ASP A 67 -9.30 -3.27 3.78
N GLU A 68 -8.30 -2.38 3.79
CA GLU A 68 -8.16 -1.35 2.75
C GLU A 68 -7.03 -1.67 1.79
N VAL A 69 -7.38 -2.00 0.54
CA VAL A 69 -6.44 -2.02 -0.59
C VAL A 69 -6.14 -0.55 -0.98
N PRO A 70 -4.89 -0.07 -0.83
CA PRO A 70 -4.57 1.31 -1.15
C PRO A 70 -4.64 1.54 -2.67
N ARG A 71 -5.55 2.41 -3.12
CA ARG A 71 -5.74 2.77 -4.55
C ARG A 71 -4.81 3.90 -5.02
N GLU A 72 -3.99 4.43 -4.14
CA GLU A 72 -3.09 5.56 -4.35
C GLU A 72 -2.07 5.27 -5.47
N ALA A 73 -1.59 4.04 -5.61
CA ALA A 73 -0.66 3.67 -6.68
C ALA A 73 -1.25 3.89 -8.09
N LEU A 74 -2.53 3.57 -8.28
CA LEU A 74 -3.23 3.78 -9.55
C LEU A 74 -3.49 5.28 -9.82
N GLN A 75 -3.69 6.07 -8.76
CA GLN A 75 -3.83 7.52 -8.88
C GLN A 75 -2.50 8.18 -9.26
N ILE A 76 -1.40 7.79 -8.60
CA ILE A 76 -0.05 8.25 -8.94
C ILE A 76 0.27 7.91 -10.40
N ALA A 77 -0.01 6.69 -10.84
CA ALA A 77 0.25 6.28 -12.21
C ALA A 77 -0.55 7.09 -13.25
N GLN A 78 -1.79 7.51 -12.93
CA GLN A 78 -2.57 8.42 -13.79
C GLN A 78 -1.92 9.81 -13.86
N ILE A 79 -1.43 10.35 -12.73
CA ILE A 79 -0.74 11.65 -12.70
C ILE A 79 0.57 11.61 -13.49
N LEU A 80 1.26 10.46 -13.47
CA LEU A 80 2.49 10.20 -14.23
C LEU A 80 2.25 9.96 -15.72
N ASP A 81 1.03 10.17 -16.22
CA ASP A 81 0.63 10.01 -17.62
C ASP A 81 0.92 8.60 -18.19
N ILE A 82 0.78 7.58 -17.34
CA ILE A 82 0.85 6.18 -17.77
C ILE A 82 -0.37 5.86 -18.64
N ASP A 83 -0.16 5.04 -19.68
CA ASP A 83 -1.19 4.65 -20.65
C ASP A 83 -2.54 4.29 -20.02
N SER A 84 -3.59 4.95 -20.51
CA SER A 84 -4.94 4.84 -19.94
C SER A 84 -5.55 3.44 -20.03
N GLU A 85 -5.22 2.67 -21.08
CA GLU A 85 -5.69 1.30 -21.24
C GLU A 85 -5.00 0.36 -20.24
N LEU A 86 -3.69 0.55 -20.01
CA LEU A 86 -2.95 -0.14 -18.95
C LEU A 86 -3.55 0.14 -17.57
N ILE A 87 -3.80 1.42 -17.24
CA ILE A 87 -4.43 1.81 -15.97
C ILE A 87 -5.82 1.20 -15.82
N ARG A 88 -6.62 1.21 -16.89
CA ARG A 88 -7.97 0.63 -16.88
C ARG A 88 -7.92 -0.87 -16.58
N ARG A 89 -7.00 -1.60 -17.19
CA ARG A 89 -6.78 -3.03 -16.92
C ARG A 89 -6.30 -3.26 -15.49
N ALA A 90 -5.36 -2.45 -15.01
CA ALA A 90 -4.85 -2.55 -13.64
C ALA A 90 -5.95 -2.32 -12.60
N LYS A 91 -6.83 -1.32 -12.80
CA LYS A 91 -8.03 -1.09 -11.97
C LYS A 91 -8.92 -2.33 -11.91
N HIS A 92 -9.20 -2.96 -13.06
CA HIS A 92 -10.01 -4.18 -13.10
C HIS A 92 -9.43 -5.32 -12.23
N TYR A 93 -8.11 -5.56 -12.28
CA TYR A 93 -7.48 -6.57 -11.41
C TYR A 93 -7.50 -6.19 -9.93
N ALA A 94 -7.33 -4.91 -9.60
CA ALA A 94 -7.41 -4.43 -8.22
C ALA A 94 -8.81 -4.65 -7.63
N ASP A 95 -9.86 -4.30 -8.39
CA ASP A 95 -11.26 -4.48 -7.97
C ASP A 95 -11.65 -5.96 -7.84
N GLN A 96 -11.08 -6.87 -8.64
CA GLN A 96 -11.31 -8.32 -8.51
C GLN A 96 -10.63 -8.91 -7.27
N ASN A 97 -9.43 -8.44 -6.93
CA ASN A 97 -8.76 -8.86 -5.71
C ASN A 97 -9.51 -8.42 -4.45
N GLU A 98 -10.19 -7.26 -4.46
CA GLU A 98 -11.07 -6.85 -3.37
C GLU A 98 -12.27 -7.79 -3.21
N LYS A 99 -12.94 -8.18 -4.31
CA LYS A 99 -14.10 -9.10 -4.26
C LYS A 99 -13.75 -10.49 -3.71
N ASN A 100 -12.58 -11.00 -4.06
CA ASN A 100 -12.08 -12.28 -3.54
C ASN A 100 -11.73 -12.21 -2.03
N ILE A 101 -11.57 -11.03 -1.43
CA ILE A 101 -11.35 -10.91 0.02
C ILE A 101 -12.69 -10.98 0.77
N VAL A 102 -13.76 -10.43 0.18
CA VAL A 102 -15.10 -10.42 0.81
C VAL A 102 -15.79 -11.79 0.76
N GLU A 103 -15.52 -12.62 -0.25
CA GLU A 103 -16.12 -13.97 -0.34
C GLU A 103 -15.52 -15.00 0.67
N PHE A 104 -14.43 -14.66 1.35
CA PHE A 104 -13.76 -15.52 2.34
C PHE A 104 -13.90 -15.01 3.79
N LEU A 105 -14.72 -13.98 4.02
CA LEU A 105 -15.15 -13.48 5.34
C LEU A 105 -16.62 -13.82 5.59
#